data_AF-A0A528ITR9-F1
#
_entry.id   AF-A0A528ITR9-F1
#
_cell.length_a   1.000
_cell.length_b   1.000
_cell.length_c   1.000
_cell.angle_alpha   90.00
_cell.angle_beta   90.00
_cell.angle_gamma   90.00
#
_symmetry.space_group_name_H-M   'P 1'
#
loop_
_entity.id
_entity.type
_entity.pdbx_description
1 polymer ?
#
loop_
_entity_poly.entity_id
_entity_poly.type
_entity_poly.pdbx_seq_one_letter_code
_entity_poly.pdbx_strand_id
1 'polypeptide(L)' 'MMISTSTDIHSVADVTLILCFDGEITVAGAAPVRIGPRDTLLLGPDALKRCLEPARPATLFVIRIDRIAAND' A
#
# COMPACT_ATOMS: atom_id res chain seq x y z
N MET A 1 3.11 -7.57 -6.81
CA MET A 1 4.08 -8.25 -5.93
C MET A 1 3.33 -9.20 -5.03
N MET A 2 3.89 -10.38 -4.74
CA MET A 2 3.35 -11.33 -3.77
C MET A 2 4.04 -11.11 -2.42
N ILE A 3 3.28 -11.13 -1.32
CA ILE A 3 3.81 -11.14 0.04
C ILE A 3 3.27 -12.34 0.80
N SER A 4 4.12 -12.95 1.63
CA SER A 4 3.74 -14.04 2.55
C SER A 4 4.20 -13.78 3.99
N THR A 5 5.00 -12.74 4.18
CA THR A 5 5.49 -12.24 5.47
C THR A 5 5.24 -10.75 5.56
N SER A 6 5.40 -10.20 6.77
CA SER A 6 5.41 -8.76 6.98
C SER A 6 6.38 -8.08 6.00
N THR A 7 5.92 -7.01 5.35
CA THR A 7 6.70 -6.28 4.36
C THR A 7 6.51 -4.78 4.52
N ASP A 8 7.62 -4.05 4.61
CA ASP A 8 7.61 -2.59 4.64
C ASP A 8 7.44 -2.02 3.23
N ILE A 9 6.55 -1.02 3.11
CA ILE A 9 6.43 -0.17 1.93
C ILE A 9 6.82 1.25 2.31
N HIS A 10 7.72 1.80 1.50
CA HIS A 10 8.08 3.21 1.55
C HIS A 10 7.28 3.97 0.49
N SER A 11 6.58 5.03 0.90
CA SER A 11 5.96 6.00 -0.01
C SER A 11 6.91 7.19 -0.14
N VAL A 12 7.63 7.25 -1.25
CA VAL A 12 8.37 8.45 -1.68
C VAL A 12 7.62 9.24 -2.76
N ALA A 13 6.48 8.71 -3.19
CA ALA A 13 5.61 9.36 -4.16
C ALA A 13 4.59 10.27 -3.47
N ASP A 14 4.11 11.28 -4.20
CA ASP A 14 3.04 12.17 -3.74
C ASP A 14 1.78 11.39 -3.36
N VAL A 15 1.49 10.33 -4.12
CA VAL A 15 0.39 9.42 -3.86
C VAL A 15 0.84 7.98 -4.06
N THR A 16 0.53 7.11 -3.09
CA THR A 16 0.67 5.67 -3.24
C THR A 16 -0.68 4.98 -3.08
N LEU A 17 -1.05 4.12 -4.03
CA LEU A 17 -2.21 3.25 -3.96
C LEU A 17 -1.75 1.81 -3.74
N ILE A 18 -2.40 1.11 -2.81
CA ILE A 18 -2.21 -0.32 -2.60
C ILE A 18 -3.51 -1.01 -2.97
N LEU A 19 -3.50 -1.75 -4.08
CA LEU A 19 -4.60 -2.62 -4.48
C LEU A 19 -4.30 -4.05 -4.01
N CYS A 20 -5.19 -4.59 -3.19
CA CYS A 20 -5.13 -5.99 -2.76
C CYS A 20 -5.83 -6.85 -3.82
N PHE A 21 -5.10 -7.62 -4.63
CA PHE A 21 -5.72 -8.41 -5.71
C PHE A 21 -6.42 -9.65 -5.15
N ASP A 22 -5.75 -10.34 -4.24
CA ASP A 22 -6.23 -11.52 -3.53
C ASP A 22 -5.77 -11.50 -2.07
N GLY A 23 -6.21 -12.48 -1.29
CA GLY A 23 -5.79 -12.60 0.09
C GLY A 23 -6.42 -11.55 1.00
N GLU A 24 -5.80 -11.31 2.14
CA GLU A 24 -6.21 -10.26 3.07
C GLU A 24 -4.94 -9.74 3.77
N ILE A 25 -4.83 -8.42 3.88
CA ILE A 25 -3.70 -7.78 4.54
C ILE A 25 -4.20 -6.77 5.58
N THR A 26 -3.43 -6.64 6.65
CA THR A 26 -3.55 -5.53 7.60
C THR A 26 -2.46 -4.52 7.31
N VAL A 27 -2.82 -3.24 7.22
CA VAL A 27 -1.88 -2.13 7.10
C VAL A 27 -1.68 -1.55 8.49
N ALA A 28 -0.49 -1.74 9.04
CA ALA A 28 -0.15 -1.26 10.37
C ALA A 28 -0.03 0.28 10.40
N GLY A 29 -0.51 0.88 11.49
CA GLY A 29 -0.52 2.31 11.75
C GLY A 29 -1.18 2.60 13.09
N ALA A 30 -1.35 3.89 13.44
CA ALA A 30 -2.03 4.29 14.68
C ALA A 30 -3.49 3.76 14.75
N ALA A 31 -4.13 3.65 13.59
CA ALA A 31 -5.37 2.91 13.40
C ALA A 31 -5.14 1.87 12.29
N PRO A 32 -4.93 0.59 12.63
CA PRO A 32 -4.73 -0.46 11.65
C PRO A 32 -5.95 -0.61 10.73
N VAL A 33 -5.71 -0.78 9.44
CA VAL A 33 -6.78 -0.96 8.44
C VAL A 33 -6.64 -2.34 7.82
N ARG A 34 -7.75 -3.08 7.76
CA ARG A 34 -7.84 -4.34 7.01
C ARG A 34 -8.35 -4.06 5.60
N ILE A 35 -7.72 -4.68 4.62
CA ILE A 35 -8.09 -4.59 3.21
C ILE A 35 -8.13 -6.00 2.62
N GLY A 36 -9.28 -6.35 2.05
CA GLY A 36 -9.57 -7.64 1.45
C GLY A 36 -9.43 -7.62 -0.08
N PRO A 37 -9.84 -8.71 -0.76
CA PRO A 37 -9.69 -8.84 -2.20
C PRO A 37 -10.43 -7.75 -2.97
N ARG A 38 -9.69 -7.06 -3.83
CA ARG A 38 -10.06 -5.92 -4.69
C ARG A 38 -10.30 -4.61 -3.95
N ASP A 39 -10.03 -4.56 -2.65
CA ASP A 39 -9.99 -3.30 -1.92
C ASP A 39 -8.74 -2.51 -2.31
N THR A 40 -8.86 -1.18 -2.30
CA THR A 40 -7.77 -0.25 -2.56
C THR A 40 -7.59 0.69 -1.39
N LEU A 41 -6.36 0.77 -0.88
CA LEU A 41 -5.97 1.75 0.11
C LEU A 41 -5.19 2.88 -0.55
N LEU A 42 -5.64 4.12 -0.32
CA LEU A 42 -4.92 5.33 -0.69
C LEU A 42 -4.04 5.78 0.49
N LEU A 43 -2.74 5.86 0.26
CA LEU A 43 -1.78 6.44 1.18
C LEU A 43 -1.49 7.88 0.76
N GLY A 44 -1.75 8.82 1.66
CA GLY A 44 -1.40 10.23 1.47
C GLY A 44 0.12 10.47 1.58
N PRO A 45 0.58 11.66 1.21
CA PRO A 45 2.00 12.01 1.10
C PRO A 45 2.77 11.86 2.42
N ASP A 46 2.11 12.01 3.57
CA ASP A 46 2.74 11.90 4.89
C ASP A 46 2.97 10.45 5.37
N ALA A 47 2.45 9.45 4.63
CA ALA A 47 2.58 8.04 5.00
C ALA A 47 3.90 7.43 4.48
N LEU A 48 5.03 7.99 4.91
CA LEU A 48 6.38 7.65 4.43
C LEU A 48 6.74 6.17 4.58
N LYS A 49 6.22 5.48 5.61
CA LYS A 49 6.44 4.06 5.85
C LYS A 49 5.19 3.37 6.39
N ARG A 50 4.79 2.27 5.76
CA ARG A 50 3.70 1.38 6.22
C ARG A 50 4.19 -0.06 6.21
N CYS A 51 3.91 -0.78 7.30
CA CYS A 51 4.12 -2.22 7.36
C CYS A 51 2.84 -2.92 6.92
N LEU A 52 2.97 -3.83 5.97
CA LEU A 52 1.89 -4.70 5.49
C LEU A 52 2.03 -6.07 6.13
N GLU A 53 0.95 -6.55 6.73
CA GLU A 53 0.90 -7.85 7.39
C GLU A 53 -0.11 -8.75 6.68
N PRO A 54 0.35 -9.76 5.91
CA PRO A 54 -0.55 -10.70 5.26
C PRO A 54 -1.11 -11.71 6.26
N ALA A 55 -2.42 -11.94 6.25
CA ALA A 55 -3.03 -13.05 7.00
C ALA A 55 -2.72 -14.42 6.36
N ARG A 56 -2.49 -14.42 5.06
CA ARG A 56 -2.06 -15.53 4.20
C ARG A 56 -1.33 -14.93 2.98
N PRO A 57 -0.57 -15.72 2.21
CA PRO A 57 0.05 -15.20 1.00
C PRO A 57 -0.94 -14.41 0.13
N ALA A 58 -0.54 -13.20 -0.24
CA ALA A 58 -1.41 -12.22 -0.91
C ALA A 58 -0.67 -11.53 -2.06
N THR A 59 -1.37 -11.33 -3.17
CA THR A 59 -0.90 -10.56 -4.32
C THR A 59 -1.38 -9.12 -4.21
N LEU A 60 -0.46 -8.18 -4.26
CA LEU A 60 -0.71 -6.75 -4.16
C LEU A 60 -0.16 -5.99 -5.38
N PHE A 61 -0.85 -4.94 -5.79
CA PHE A 61 -0.30 -3.94 -6.70
C PHE A 61 -0.02 -2.67 -5.92
N VAL A 62 1.24 -2.22 -5.95
CA VAL A 62 1.67 -0.95 -5.38
C VAL A 62 1.84 0.02 -6.53
N ILE A 63 0.96 1.01 -6.61
CA ILE A 63 0.93 2.00 -7.69
C ILE A 63 1.41 3.31 -7.09
N ARG A 64 2.49 3.84 -7.63
CA ARG A 64 3.09 5.11 -7.21
C ARG A 64 2.78 6.17 -8.27
N ILE A 65 2.28 7.30 -7.83
CA ILE A 65 1.94 8.44 -8.67
C ILE A 65 2.73 9.63 -8.16
N ASP A 66 3.73 10.03 -8.93
CA ASP A 66 4.54 11.21 -8.67
C ASP A 66 3.97 12.42 -9.43
N ARG A 67 4.00 13.62 -8.84
CA ARG A 67 3.83 14.84 -9.63
C ARG A 67 5.06 15.04 -10.49
N ILE A 68 4.78 15.31 -11.76
CA ILE A 68 5.74 15.94 -12.64
C ILE A 68 5.59 17.44 -12.44
N ALA A 69 6.71 18.18 -12.43
CA ALA A 69 6.67 19.63 -12.43
C ALA A 69 5.74 20.13 -13.54
N ALA A 70 4.96 21.18 -13.25
CA ALA A 70 4.09 21.76 -14.25
C ALA A 70 4.92 22.14 -15.49
N ASN A 71 4.36 21.90 -16.67
CA ASN A 71 4.99 22.35 -17.90
C ASN A 71 4.77 23.86 -17.99
N ASP A 72 5.78 24.63 -17.59
CA ASP A 72 5.83 26.08 -17.80
C ASP A 72 5.85 26.42 -19.31
#